data_AF-A0A351SD29-F1
#
_entry.id   AF-A0A351SD29-F1
#
_cell.length_a   1.000
_cell.length_b   1.000
_cell.length_c   1.000
_cell.angle_alpha   90.00
_cell.angle_beta   90.00
_cell.angle_gamma   90.00
#
_symmetry.space_group_name_H-M   'P 1'
#
loop_
_entity.id
_entity.type
_entity.pdbx_description
1 polymer ?
#
loop_
_entity_poly.entity_id
_entity_poly.type
_entity_poly.pdbx_seq_one_letter_code
_entity_poly.pdbx_strand_id
1 'polypeptide(L)'
;MRTLLISFIAFGLIACSPKSNIEPPAELKAFEPQAKLRLLWQANTSYAFNRSRIKLSPLIRGDKLFTAEINKSVSALSIKTGKTLWKQYLPKKLMAGMGGNEQLLFVASADGDIYALS
;
A
#
# COMPACT_ATOMS: atom_id res chain seq x y z
N MET A 1 58.74 1.56 19.43
CA MET A 1 57.53 2.08 20.12
C MET A 1 56.59 2.87 19.20
N ARG A 2 57.04 3.83 18.38
CA ARG A 2 56.17 4.60 17.45
C ARG A 2 55.42 3.75 16.41
N THR A 3 56.06 2.72 15.85
CA THR A 3 55.43 1.80 14.87
C THR A 3 54.37 0.88 15.50
N LEU A 4 54.54 0.50 16.77
CA LEU A 4 53.53 -0.25 17.54
C LEU A 4 52.30 0.60 17.86
N LEU A 5 52.49 1.90 18.12
CA LEU A 5 51.40 2.85 18.36
C LEU A 5 50.52 3.05 17.11
N ILE A 6 51.13 3.09 15.92
CA ILE A 6 50.43 3.27 14.65
C ILE A 6 49.60 2.02 14.28
N SER A 7 50.14 0.82 14.57
CA SER A 7 49.42 -0.45 14.35
C SER A 7 48.18 -0.58 15.26
N PHE A 8 48.28 -0.10 16.51
CA PHE A 8 47.17 -0.14 17.46
C PHE A 8 46.02 0.83 17.07
N ILE A 9 46.37 2.01 16.53
CA ILE A 9 45.39 2.98 16.02
C ILE A 9 44.70 2.44 14.75
N ALA A 10 45.43 1.77 13.87
CA ALA A 10 44.86 1.15 12.66
C ALA A 10 43.85 0.03 12.99
N PHE A 11 44.06 -0.71 14.09
CA PHE A 11 43.12 -1.74 14.55
C PHE A 11 41.84 -1.15 15.21
N GLY A 12 41.94 0.03 15.84
CA GLY A 12 40.80 0.70 16.47
C GLY A 12 39.75 1.22 15.47
N LEU A 13 40.12 1.45 14.21
CA LEU A 13 39.23 1.98 13.17
C LEU A 13 38.32 0.92 12.51
N ILE A 14 38.49 -0.37 12.83
CA ILE A 14 37.69 -1.47 12.26
C ILE A 14 36.43 -1.76 13.12
N ALA A 15 36.30 -1.14 14.30
CA ALA A 15 35.26 -1.45 15.27
C ALA A 15 33.85 -0.90 14.95
N CYS A 16 33.67 -0.14 13.87
CA CYS A 16 32.37 0.45 13.53
C CYS A 16 31.62 -0.39 12.48
N SER A 17 31.11 -1.55 12.88
CA SER A 17 30.10 -2.28 12.09
C SER A 17 28.71 -2.02 12.69
N PRO A 18 27.81 -1.28 12.02
CA PRO A 18 26.45 -1.11 12.51
C PRO A 18 25.69 -2.44 12.34
N LYS A 19 25.52 -3.19 13.44
CA LYS A 19 24.54 -4.29 13.46
C LYS A 19 23.14 -3.69 13.38
N SER A 20 22.31 -4.22 12.48
CA SER A 20 20.91 -3.81 12.34
C SER A 20 20.15 -4.12 13.64
N ASN A 21 19.59 -3.11 14.30
CA ASN A 21 18.80 -3.24 15.52
C ASN A 21 17.30 -3.47 15.23
N ILE A 22 16.97 -4.03 14.06
CA ILE A 22 15.59 -4.30 13.65
C ILE A 22 15.22 -5.70 14.14
N GLU A 23 14.32 -5.77 15.11
CA GLU A 23 13.75 -7.05 15.55
C GLU A 23 12.95 -7.70 14.41
N PRO A 24 13.17 -8.99 14.12
CA PRO A 24 12.39 -9.69 13.11
C PRO A 24 10.92 -9.78 13.56
N PRO A 25 9.96 -9.80 12.61
CA PRO A 25 8.56 -10.04 12.93
C PRO A 25 8.40 -11.33 13.75
N ALA A 26 7.53 -11.31 14.75
CA ALA A 26 7.22 -12.50 15.53
C ALA A 26 6.69 -13.62 14.62
N GLU A 27 7.11 -14.85 14.89
CA GLU A 27 6.63 -16.02 14.16
C GLU A 27 5.14 -16.25 14.43
N LEU A 28 4.45 -16.81 13.42
CA LEU A 28 3.04 -17.14 13.54
C LEU A 28 2.86 -18.26 14.57
N LYS A 29 2.04 -17.99 15.61
CA LYS A 29 1.68 -18.98 16.61
C LYS A 29 0.54 -19.86 16.09
N ALA A 30 0.60 -21.15 16.39
CA ALA A 30 -0.53 -22.04 16.16
C ALA A 30 -1.75 -21.58 16.98
N PHE A 31 -2.94 -21.68 16.38
CA PHE A 31 -4.21 -21.37 17.05
C PHE A 31 -5.28 -22.34 16.53
N GLU A 32 -6.26 -22.63 17.39
CA GLU A 32 -7.45 -23.40 17.02
C GLU A 32 -8.46 -22.49 16.30
N PRO A 33 -8.85 -22.78 15.04
CA PRO A 33 -9.78 -21.93 14.30
C PRO A 33 -11.18 -21.93 14.91
N GLN A 34 -11.66 -20.75 15.33
CA GLN A 34 -13.01 -20.58 15.88
C GLN A 34 -14.09 -20.39 14.81
N ALA A 35 -13.70 -20.06 13.58
CA ALA A 35 -14.61 -19.82 12.48
C ALA A 35 -13.99 -20.25 11.14
N LYS A 36 -14.83 -20.76 10.24
CA LYS A 36 -14.44 -21.08 8.86
C LYS A 36 -14.74 -19.89 7.96
N LEU A 37 -13.71 -19.23 7.46
CA LEU A 37 -13.84 -18.17 6.46
C LEU A 37 -14.13 -18.78 5.09
N ARG A 38 -15.06 -18.16 4.35
CA ARG A 38 -15.33 -18.50 2.94
C ARG A 38 -15.01 -17.30 2.07
N LEU A 39 -14.10 -17.49 1.11
CA LEU A 39 -13.83 -16.48 0.09
C LEU A 39 -15.05 -16.38 -0.84
N LEU A 40 -15.68 -15.20 -0.90
CA LEU A 40 -16.81 -14.96 -1.81
C LEU A 40 -16.31 -14.64 -3.22
N TRP A 41 -15.36 -13.71 -3.32
CA TRP A 41 -14.67 -13.37 -4.55
C TRP A 41 -13.36 -12.65 -4.19
N GLN A 42 -12.44 -12.60 -5.16
CA GLN A 42 -11.21 -11.84 -5.09
C GLN A 42 -11.01 -11.15 -6.43
N ALA A 43 -10.60 -9.88 -6.40
CA ALA A 43 -10.31 -9.10 -7.59
C ALA A 43 -8.96 -8.40 -7.43
N ASN A 44 -8.19 -8.35 -8.52
CA ASN A 44 -6.98 -7.55 -8.58
C ASN A 44 -7.31 -6.19 -9.22
N THR A 45 -7.17 -5.12 -8.46
CA THR A 45 -7.48 -3.75 -8.89
C THR A 45 -6.25 -2.86 -9.03
N SER A 46 -5.05 -3.38 -8.75
CA SER A 46 -3.79 -2.63 -8.82
C SER A 46 -2.70 -3.46 -9.47
N TYR A 47 -2.03 -2.90 -10.47
CA TYR A 47 -0.96 -3.60 -11.18
C TYR A 47 0.41 -3.33 -10.55
N ALA A 48 0.52 -2.32 -9.69
CA ALA A 48 1.79 -1.89 -9.10
C ALA A 48 1.83 -2.12 -7.58
N PHE A 49 2.75 -2.97 -7.14
CA PHE A 49 3.26 -2.96 -5.77
C PHE A 49 4.17 -1.72 -5.60
N ASN A 50 3.58 -0.60 -5.20
CA ASN A 50 4.37 0.56 -4.80
C ASN A 50 4.74 0.40 -3.32
N ARG A 51 6.03 0.50 -2.96
CA ARG A 51 6.49 0.60 -1.56
C ARG A 51 6.07 1.91 -0.87
N SER A 52 5.22 2.69 -1.52
CA SER A 52 4.60 3.88 -0.96
C SER A 52 3.86 3.55 0.33
N ARG A 53 4.01 4.41 1.33
CA ARG A 53 3.20 4.36 2.57
C ARG A 53 1.78 4.91 2.38
N ILE A 54 1.40 5.27 1.15
CA ILE A 54 0.06 5.75 0.82
C ILE A 54 -0.92 4.56 0.87
N LYS A 55 -1.96 4.70 1.70
CA LYS A 55 -3.06 3.74 1.78
C LYS A 55 -4.30 4.37 1.15
N LEU A 56 -4.73 3.82 0.02
CA LEU A 56 -6.00 4.19 -0.63
C LEU A 56 -7.05 3.14 -0.22
N SER A 57 -7.97 3.54 0.64
CA SER A 57 -9.05 2.65 1.09
C SER A 57 -10.14 2.53 0.01
N PRO A 58 -10.66 1.32 -0.23
CA PRO A 58 -11.85 1.15 -1.07
C PRO A 58 -13.07 1.86 -0.49
N LEU A 59 -13.99 2.29 -1.35
CA LEU A 59 -15.26 2.91 -0.96
C LEU A 59 -16.44 2.08 -1.45
N ILE A 60 -17.39 1.76 -0.59
CA ILE A 60 -18.63 1.06 -0.97
C ILE A 60 -19.78 2.06 -0.99
N ARG A 61 -20.52 2.12 -2.11
CA ARG A 61 -21.79 2.84 -2.24
C ARG A 61 -22.75 2.03 -3.11
N GLY A 62 -23.93 1.73 -2.56
CA GLY A 62 -24.89 0.84 -3.21
C GLY A 62 -24.31 -0.52 -3.53
N ASP A 63 -24.52 -0.97 -4.77
CA ASP A 63 -24.02 -2.24 -5.29
C ASP A 63 -22.59 -2.16 -5.88
N LYS A 64 -21.89 -1.04 -5.65
CA LYS A 64 -20.56 -0.76 -6.22
C LYS A 64 -19.48 -0.62 -5.15
N LEU A 65 -18.34 -1.26 -5.40
CA LEU A 65 -17.08 -1.09 -4.70
C LEU A 65 -16.14 -0.28 -5.59
N PHE A 66 -15.70 0.88 -5.12
CA PHE A 66 -14.72 1.73 -5.80
C PHE A 66 -13.33 1.50 -5.21
N THR A 67 -12.34 1.39 -6.08
CA THR A 67 -10.92 1.25 -5.72
C THR A 67 -10.10 2.26 -6.48
N ALA A 68 -9.12 2.89 -5.81
CA ALA A 68 -8.16 3.78 -6.44
C ALA A 68 -6.76 3.15 -6.42
N GLU A 69 -6.06 3.30 -7.54
CA GLU A 69 -4.69 2.87 -7.75
C GLU A 69 -3.78 4.10 -7.73
N ILE A 70 -2.68 4.06 -6.96
CA ILE A 70 -1.70 5.14 -6.89
C ILE A 70 -1.19 5.49 -8.30
N ASN A 71 -1.05 4.48 -9.16
CA ASN A 71 -0.63 4.60 -10.56
C ASN A 71 -1.80 4.99 -11.50
N LYS A 72 -2.61 5.95 -11.04
CA LYS A 72 -3.52 6.78 -11.83
C LYS A 72 -4.80 6.13 -12.32
N SER A 73 -5.40 5.21 -11.58
CA SER A 73 -6.69 4.65 -12.00
C SER A 73 -7.71 4.60 -10.88
N VAL A 74 -8.97 4.74 -11.24
CA VAL A 74 -10.13 4.45 -10.39
C VAL A 74 -10.92 3.34 -11.08
N SER A 75 -11.37 2.36 -10.33
CA SER A 75 -12.20 1.26 -10.84
C SER A 75 -13.46 1.12 -9.99
N ALA A 76 -14.59 0.81 -10.63
CA ALA A 76 -15.79 0.36 -9.94
C ALA A 76 -15.99 -1.13 -10.21
N LEU A 77 -16.29 -1.87 -9.16
CA LEU A 77 -16.53 -3.31 -9.16
C LEU A 77 -17.94 -3.57 -8.62
N SER A 78 -18.59 -4.63 -9.09
CA SER A 78 -19.79 -5.15 -8.43
C SER A 78 -19.41 -5.71 -7.06
N ILE A 79 -20.06 -5.25 -5.99
CA ILE A 79 -19.79 -5.76 -4.64
C ILE A 79 -20.19 -7.24 -4.47
N LYS A 80 -21.13 -7.72 -5.29
CA LYS A 80 -21.65 -9.10 -5.23
C LYS A 80 -20.70 -10.10 -5.89
N THR A 81 -20.01 -9.70 -6.95
CA THR A 81 -19.24 -10.63 -7.80
C THR A 81 -17.75 -10.31 -7.90
N GLY A 82 -17.33 -9.09 -7.52
CA GLY A 82 -15.96 -8.61 -7.74
C GLY A 82 -15.66 -8.27 -9.20
N LYS A 83 -16.63 -8.36 -10.12
CA LYS A 83 -16.43 -8.03 -11.53
C LYS A 83 -16.23 -6.52 -11.70
N THR A 84 -15.19 -6.12 -12.42
CA THR A 84 -14.98 -4.73 -12.85
C THR A 84 -16.11 -4.29 -13.77
N LEU A 85 -16.81 -3.24 -13.36
CA LEU A 85 -17.86 -2.56 -14.13
C LEU A 85 -17.23 -1.53 -15.06
N TRP A 86 -16.28 -0.75 -14.54
CA TRP A 86 -15.50 0.21 -15.32
C TRP A 86 -14.16 0.48 -14.66
N LYS A 87 -13.22 1.01 -15.46
CA LYS A 87 -11.91 1.53 -15.03
C LYS A 87 -11.62 2.81 -15.79
N GLN A 88 -11.24 3.86 -15.06
CA GLN A 88 -10.89 5.15 -15.63
C GLN A 88 -9.47 5.53 -15.21
N TYR A 89 -8.68 5.96 -16.19
CA TYR A 89 -7.35 6.50 -15.95
C TYR A 89 -7.42 8.01 -15.74
N LEU A 90 -6.65 8.48 -14.77
CA LEU A 90 -6.51 9.89 -14.43
C LEU A 90 -5.12 10.38 -14.87
N PRO A 91 -4.94 11.68 -15.12
CA PRO A 91 -3.67 12.19 -15.64
C PRO A 91 -2.55 12.15 -14.58
N LYS A 92 -2.91 12.21 -13.28
CA LYS A 92 -1.98 12.33 -12.16
C LYS A 92 -2.07 11.15 -11.18
N LYS A 93 -1.01 10.98 -10.39
CA LYS A 93 -0.95 9.98 -9.32
C LYS A 93 -1.92 10.35 -8.20
N LEU A 94 -2.55 9.35 -7.60
CA LEU A 94 -3.53 9.52 -6.53
C LEU A 94 -2.85 9.40 -5.17
N MET A 95 -3.27 10.21 -4.20
CA MET A 95 -2.64 10.28 -2.88
C MET A 95 -3.63 10.22 -1.72
N ALA A 96 -4.85 10.74 -1.90
CA ALA A 96 -5.89 10.69 -0.87
C ALA A 96 -7.02 9.74 -1.27
N GLY A 97 -7.75 9.26 -0.25
CA GLY A 97 -8.89 8.37 -0.40
C GLY A 97 -10.03 8.96 -1.21
N MET A 98 -10.99 8.11 -1.55
CA MET A 98 -12.17 8.49 -2.32
C MET A 98 -13.32 8.87 -1.39
N GLY A 99 -14.13 9.84 -1.79
CA GLY A 99 -15.37 10.22 -1.12
C GLY A 99 -16.47 10.50 -2.13
N GLY A 100 -17.73 10.27 -1.78
CA GLY A 100 -18.84 10.51 -2.70
C GLY A 100 -20.04 9.58 -2.49
N ASN A 101 -20.91 9.55 -3.49
CA ASN A 101 -22.10 8.71 -3.58
C ASN A 101 -22.06 7.83 -4.85
N GLU A 102 -23.20 7.28 -5.27
CA GLU A 102 -23.26 6.39 -6.43
C GLU A 102 -23.14 7.08 -7.78
N GLN A 103 -23.41 8.39 -7.83
CA GLN A 103 -23.43 9.20 -9.05
C GLN A 103 -22.20 10.09 -9.19
N LEU A 104 -21.53 10.39 -8.07
CA LEU A 104 -20.42 11.33 -8.05
C LEU A 104 -19.36 10.86 -7.05
N LEU A 105 -18.18 10.60 -7.56
CA LEU A 105 -17.00 10.19 -6.80
C LEU A 105 -15.92 11.26 -6.90
N PHE A 106 -15.31 11.62 -5.77
CA PHE A 106 -14.20 12.53 -5.69
C PHE A 106 -12.92 11.80 -5.29
N VAL A 107 -11.81 12.15 -5.93
CA VAL A 107 -10.48 11.63 -5.57
C VAL A 107 -9.43 12.72 -5.73
N ALA A 108 -8.46 12.77 -4.81
CA ALA A 108 -7.40 13.76 -4.84
C ALA A 108 -6.07 13.19 -5.36
N SER A 109 -5.42 13.97 -6.21
CA SER A 109 -4.08 13.68 -6.72
C SER A 109 -2.99 14.11 -5.75
N ALA A 110 -1.77 13.63 -5.99
CA ALA A 110 -0.58 14.03 -5.23
C ALA A 110 -0.21 15.52 -5.40
N ASP A 111 -0.65 16.15 -6.49
CA ASP A 111 -0.30 17.54 -6.82
C ASP A 111 -1.37 18.55 -6.36
N GLY A 112 -2.41 18.09 -5.65
CA GLY A 112 -3.49 18.93 -5.12
C GLY A 112 -4.75 19.02 -5.99
N ASP A 113 -4.79 18.40 -7.18
CA ASP A 113 -6.03 18.35 -7.99
C ASP A 113 -7.09 17.47 -7.32
N ILE A 114 -8.37 17.85 -7.47
CA ILE A 114 -9.53 17.02 -7.13
C ILE A 114 -10.25 16.66 -8.44
N TYR A 115 -10.40 15.36 -8.71
CA TYR A 115 -11.18 14.86 -9.83
C TYR A 115 -12.56 14.43 -9.37
N ALA A 116 -13.59 14.79 -10.13
CA ALA A 116 -14.95 14.28 -9.99
C ALA A 116 -15.26 13.28 -11.10
N LEU A 117 -15.75 12.10 -10.76
CA LEU A 117 -16.14 11.03 -11.69
C LEU A 117 -17.63 10.73 -11.56
N SER A 118 -18.32 10.62 -12.69
CA SER A 118 -19.77 10.34 -12.80
C SER A 118 -20.04 9.16 -13.73
#